data_AF-A0A0F9KLK2-F1
#
_entry.id   AF-A0A0F9KLK2-F1
#
_cell.length_a   1.000
_cell.length_b   1.000
_cell.length_c   1.000
_cell.angle_alpha   90.00
_cell.angle_beta   90.00
_cell.angle_gamma   90.00
#
_symmetry.space_group_name_H-M   'P 1'
#
loop_
_entity.id
_entity.type
_entity.pdbx_description
1 polymer ?
#
loop_
_entity_poly.entity_id
_entity_poly.type
_entity_poly.pdbx_seq_one_letter_code
_entity_poly.pdbx_strand_id
1 'polypeptide(L)'
;VVIVTLLIGTVTPPVGLQLYIAASIGQVSLSEVEDLNRRLLQAKAAAAELDLAAKRGELVSAADVCKAAAANARMEREALLNWPDRAAPALAAELGIDQARLTAAIEREVRAFMEDRAEDDGRARL
;
A
#
# COMPACT_ATOMS: atom_id res chain seq x y z
N VAL A 1 -11.44 -38.61 6.47
CA VAL A 1 -12.13 -37.33 6.15
C VAL A 1 -13.37 -37.54 5.27
N VAL A 2 -13.35 -38.41 4.25
CA VAL A 2 -14.46 -38.58 3.29
C VAL A 2 -15.68 -39.37 3.83
N ILE A 3 -15.50 -40.25 4.81
CA ILE A 3 -16.57 -41.21 5.21
C ILE A 3 -17.64 -40.60 6.14
N VAL A 4 -17.34 -39.53 6.89
CA VAL A 4 -18.30 -38.94 7.86
C VAL A 4 -19.19 -37.85 7.22
N THR A 5 -18.79 -37.28 6.08
CA THR A 5 -19.51 -36.19 5.40
C THR A 5 -20.84 -36.62 4.76
N LEU A 6 -21.08 -37.93 4.59
CA LEU A 6 -22.17 -38.45 3.76
C LEU A 6 -23.47 -38.74 4.52
N LEU A 7 -23.49 -38.75 5.86
CA LEU A 7 -24.64 -39.26 6.63
C LEU A 7 -25.45 -38.19 7.39
N ILE A 8 -24.95 -36.97 7.56
CA ILE A 8 -25.66 -35.91 8.31
C ILE A 8 -25.51 -34.62 7.52
N GLY A 9 -26.62 -34.07 7.03
CA GLY A 9 -26.65 -32.90 6.17
C GLY A 9 -25.72 -31.79 6.64
N THR A 10 -24.90 -31.27 5.71
CA THR A 10 -24.01 -30.09 5.75
C THR A 10 -23.88 -29.30 7.06
N VAL A 11 -23.52 -29.93 8.18
CA VAL A 11 -23.07 -29.23 9.39
C VAL A 11 -21.58 -29.46 9.46
N THR A 12 -20.80 -28.50 8.96
CA THR A 12 -19.37 -28.48 9.20
C THR A 12 -19.17 -28.31 10.71
N PRO A 13 -18.66 -29.33 11.42
CA PRO A 13 -18.58 -29.26 12.86
C PRO A 13 -17.64 -28.12 13.27
N PRO A 14 -17.91 -27.40 14.38
CA PRO A 14 -17.06 -26.31 14.85
C PRO A 14 -15.63 -26.83 15.03
N VAL A 15 -14.65 -25.99 14.71
CA VAL A 15 -13.21 -26.32 14.66
C VAL A 15 -12.74 -27.07 15.92
N GLY A 16 -13.25 -26.70 17.10
CA GLY A 16 -12.97 -27.41 18.35
C GLY A 16 -13.35 -28.90 18.36
N LEU A 17 -14.45 -29.28 17.71
CA LEU A 17 -14.89 -30.67 17.60
C LEU A 17 -14.02 -31.47 16.61
N GLN A 18 -13.58 -30.82 15.52
CA GLN A 18 -12.68 -31.44 14.54
C GLN A 18 -11.32 -31.75 15.16
N LEU A 19 -10.76 -30.81 15.94
CA LEU A 19 -9.48 -30.99 16.62
C LEU A 19 -9.58 -32.04 17.74
N TYR A 20 -10.70 -32.08 18.48
CA TYR A 20 -10.95 -33.14 19.48
C TYR A 20 -10.97 -34.54 18.83
N ILE A 21 -11.64 -34.68 17.69
CA ILE A 21 -11.67 -35.94 16.94
C ILE A 21 -10.27 -36.29 16.43
N ALA A 22 -9.52 -35.34 15.86
CA ALA A 22 -8.15 -35.58 15.38
C ALA A 22 -7.18 -36.00 16.50
N ALA A 23 -7.29 -35.39 17.68
CA ALA A 23 -6.53 -35.77 18.87
C ALA A 23 -6.93 -37.15 19.39
N SER A 24 -8.23 -37.48 19.39
CA SER A 24 -8.74 -38.79 19.85
C SER A 24 -8.33 -39.96 18.94
N ILE A 25 -8.02 -39.71 17.67
CA ILE A 25 -7.53 -40.71 16.70
C ILE A 25 -5.99 -40.78 16.70
N GLY A 26 -5.30 -40.01 17.57
CA GLY A 26 -3.86 -40.05 17.75
C GLY A 26 -3.05 -39.44 16.60
N GLN A 27 -3.67 -38.67 15.70
CA GLN A 27 -2.99 -38.08 14.54
C GLN A 27 -2.35 -36.70 14.82
N VAL A 28 -2.72 -36.03 15.91
CA VAL A 28 -2.23 -34.68 16.28
C VAL A 28 -2.12 -34.59 17.80
N SER A 29 -1.06 -33.98 18.32
CA SER A 29 -0.87 -33.81 19.77
C SER A 29 -1.80 -32.73 20.35
N LEU A 30 -2.23 -32.86 21.61
CA LEU A 30 -3.13 -31.89 22.27
C LEU A 30 -2.53 -30.47 22.31
N SER A 31 -1.23 -30.34 22.53
CA SER A 31 -0.51 -29.05 22.52
C SER A 31 -0.54 -28.37 21.15
N GLU A 32 -0.42 -29.15 20.07
CA GLU A 32 -0.50 -28.64 18.70
C GLU A 32 -1.92 -28.16 18.35
N VAL A 33 -2.94 -28.85 18.89
CA VAL A 33 -4.34 -28.43 18.81
C VAL A 33 -4.59 -27.10 19.52
N GLU A 34 -4.04 -26.93 20.73
CA GLU A 34 -4.15 -25.70 21.52
C GLU A 34 -3.42 -24.52 20.86
N ASP A 35 -2.23 -24.75 20.31
CA ASP A 35 -1.46 -23.73 19.59
C ASP A 35 -2.15 -23.27 18.31
N LEU A 36 -2.73 -24.20 17.55
CA LEU A 36 -3.49 -23.87 16.36
C LEU A 36 -4.75 -23.06 16.71
N ASN A 37 -5.47 -23.46 17.77
CA ASN A 37 -6.65 -22.72 18.23
C ASN A 37 -6.28 -21.30 18.71
N ARG A 38 -5.15 -21.16 19.42
CA ARG A 38 -4.61 -19.86 19.85
C ARG A 38 -4.31 -18.96 18.66
N ARG A 39 -3.62 -19.48 17.64
CA ARG A 39 -3.32 -18.74 16.40
C ARG A 39 -4.58 -18.32 15.64
N LEU A 40 -5.55 -19.23 15.53
CA LEU A 40 -6.84 -18.92 14.90
C LEU A 40 -7.60 -17.83 15.65
N LEU A 41 -7.60 -17.88 16.98
CA LEU A 41 -8.25 -16.86 17.81
C LEU A 41 -7.54 -15.51 17.69
N GLN A 42 -6.21 -15.48 17.68
CA GLN A 42 -5.43 -14.26 17.43
C GLN A 42 -5.70 -13.66 16.05
N ALA A 43 -5.73 -14.49 15.00
CA ALA A 43 -6.06 -14.03 13.65
C ALA A 43 -7.48 -13.45 13.56
N LYS A 44 -8.45 -14.09 14.24
CA LYS A 44 -9.82 -13.59 14.34
C LYS A 44 -9.91 -12.27 15.10
N ALA A 45 -9.18 -12.13 16.20
CA ALA A 45 -9.13 -10.88 16.97
C ALA A 45 -8.55 -9.74 16.13
N ALA A 46 -7.42 -9.96 15.46
CA ALA A 46 -6.81 -8.98 14.55
C ALA A 46 -7.75 -8.60 13.39
N ALA A 47 -8.45 -9.57 12.79
CA ALA A 47 -9.43 -9.29 11.74
C ALA A 47 -10.62 -8.47 12.26
N ALA A 48 -11.11 -8.75 13.47
CA ALA A 48 -12.19 -8.00 14.09
C ALA A 48 -11.77 -6.56 14.44
N GLU A 49 -10.54 -6.35 14.90
CA GLU A 49 -9.98 -5.02 15.13
C GLU A 49 -9.88 -4.21 13.83
N LEU A 50 -9.42 -4.82 12.74
CA LEU A 50 -9.38 -4.17 11.43
C LEU A 50 -10.79 -3.83 10.90
N ASP A 51 -11.76 -4.73 11.07
CA ASP A 51 -13.16 -4.47 10.67
C ASP A 51 -13.79 -3.34 11.51
N LEU A 52 -13.47 -3.27 12.80
CA LEU A 52 -13.89 -2.17 13.67
C LEU A 52 -13.25 -0.84 13.22
N ALA A 53 -11.94 -0.82 12.94
CA ALA A 53 -11.25 0.37 12.45
C ALA A 53 -11.78 0.83 11.08
N ALA A 54 -12.09 -0.11 10.18
CA ALA A 54 -12.73 0.17 8.89
C ALA A 54 -14.11 0.83 9.08
N LYS A 55 -14.96 0.27 9.95
CA LYS A 55 -16.30 0.81 10.25
C LYS A 55 -16.26 2.19 10.92
N ARG A 56 -15.19 2.48 11.66
CA ARG A 56 -14.93 3.81 12.24
C ARG A 56 -14.38 4.81 11.24
N GLY A 57 -14.03 4.38 10.02
CA GLY A 57 -13.45 5.24 9.00
C GLY A 57 -11.98 5.59 9.23
N GLU A 58 -11.29 4.83 10.09
CA GLU A 58 -9.88 5.04 10.43
C GLU A 58 -8.93 4.42 9.40
N LEU A 59 -9.43 3.50 8.56
CA LEU A 59 -8.65 2.84 7.52
C LEU A 59 -8.88 3.49 6.15
N VAL A 60 -7.79 3.77 5.45
CA VAL A 60 -7.81 4.16 4.04
C VAL A 60 -7.23 3.03 3.19
N SER A 61 -7.78 2.86 1.99
CA SER A 61 -7.25 1.88 1.03
C SER A 61 -5.83 2.24 0.61
N ALA A 62 -4.91 1.30 0.75
CA ALA A 62 -3.55 1.46 0.24
C ALA A 62 -3.53 1.75 -1.28
N ALA A 63 -4.45 1.16 -2.03
CA ALA A 63 -4.57 1.42 -3.46
C ALA A 63 -5.00 2.87 -3.75
N ASP A 64 -5.89 3.43 -2.94
CA ASP A 64 -6.34 4.82 -3.09
C ASP A 64 -5.23 5.80 -2.68
N VAL A 65 -4.47 5.50 -1.62
CA VAL A 65 -3.29 6.29 -1.24
C VAL A 65 -2.24 6.26 -2.33
N CYS A 66 -1.90 5.09 -2.88
CA CYS A 66 -0.96 4.98 -4.00
C CYS A 66 -1.43 5.75 -5.23
N LYS A 67 -2.73 5.66 -5.56
CA LYS A 67 -3.32 6.40 -6.68
C LYS A 67 -3.24 7.92 -6.45
N ALA A 68 -3.59 8.39 -5.25
CA ALA A 68 -3.55 9.80 -4.88
C ALA A 68 -2.10 10.33 -4.89
N ALA A 69 -1.16 9.59 -4.31
CA ALA A 69 0.26 9.92 -4.32
C ALA A 69 0.82 10.01 -5.75
N ALA A 70 0.49 9.05 -6.61
CA ALA A 70 0.90 9.07 -8.02
C ALA A 70 0.26 10.22 -8.80
N ALA A 71 -0.99 10.59 -8.50
CA ALA A 71 -1.63 11.76 -9.08
C ALA A 71 -0.94 13.06 -8.64
N ASN A 72 -0.66 13.19 -7.35
CA ASN A 72 0.05 14.34 -6.79
C ASN A 72 1.45 14.50 -7.41
N ALA A 73 2.22 13.41 -7.50
CA ALA A 73 3.54 13.43 -8.13
C ALA A 73 3.50 13.88 -9.59
N ARG A 74 2.47 13.48 -10.35
CA ARG A 74 2.27 13.94 -11.73
C ARG A 74 1.95 15.44 -11.78
N MET A 75 1.06 15.91 -10.90
CA MET A 75 0.71 17.33 -10.81
C MET A 75 1.92 18.19 -10.45
N GLU A 76 2.73 17.76 -9.48
CA GLU A 76 3.97 18.46 -9.10
C GLU A 76 4.96 18.51 -10.25
N ARG A 77 5.16 17.38 -10.95
CA ARG A 77 6.03 17.33 -12.14
C ARG A 77 5.56 18.31 -13.22
N GLU A 78 4.27 18.33 -13.53
CA GLU A 78 3.70 19.24 -14.52
C GLU A 78 3.82 20.71 -14.09
N ALA A 79 3.54 21.00 -12.82
CA ALA A 79 3.67 22.35 -12.27
C ALA A 79 5.09 22.89 -12.36
N LEU A 80 6.09 22.04 -12.09
CA LEU A 80 7.51 22.36 -12.22
C LEU A 80 7.94 22.55 -13.68
N LEU A 81 7.50 21.69 -14.60
CA LEU A 81 7.82 21.83 -16.02
C LEU A 81 7.23 23.09 -16.64
N ASN A 82 6.04 23.51 -16.19
CA ASN A 82 5.37 24.72 -16.67
C ASN A 82 5.77 25.99 -15.88
N TRP A 83 6.56 25.87 -14.82
CA TRP A 83 6.96 27.02 -14.00
C TRP A 83 7.89 28.00 -14.74
N PRO A 84 8.90 27.56 -15.53
CA PRO A 84 9.79 28.45 -16.26
C PRO A 84 9.04 29.41 -17.18
N ASP A 85 8.03 28.91 -17.91
CA ASP A 85 7.20 29.73 -18.80
C ASP A 85 6.47 30.87 -18.08
N ARG A 86 6.12 30.65 -16.80
CA ARG A 86 5.44 31.65 -15.96
C ARG A 86 6.41 32.59 -15.27
N ALA A 87 7.55 32.10 -14.81
CA ALA A 87 8.48 32.86 -13.98
C ALA A 87 9.54 33.63 -14.80
N ALA A 88 10.01 33.06 -15.90
CA ALA A 88 11.08 33.64 -16.71
C ALA A 88 10.76 35.02 -17.30
N PRO A 89 9.53 35.35 -17.75
CA PRO A 89 9.24 36.68 -18.28
C PRO A 89 9.43 37.80 -17.23
N ALA A 90 8.95 37.56 -16.00
CA ALA A 90 9.08 38.52 -14.91
C ALA A 90 10.55 38.69 -14.49
N LEU A 91 11.28 37.58 -14.35
CA LEU A 91 12.70 37.58 -13.99
C LEU A 91 13.58 38.22 -15.08
N ALA A 92 13.27 37.98 -16.35
CA ALA A 92 13.98 38.57 -17.48
C ALA A 92 13.83 40.10 -17.50
N ALA A 93 12.61 40.58 -17.25
CA ALA A 93 12.33 42.01 -17.16
C ALA A 93 13.04 42.67 -15.96
N GLU A 94 13.05 42.00 -14.81
CA GLU A 94 13.73 42.48 -13.59
C GLU A 94 15.25 42.58 -13.77
N LEU A 95 15.86 41.56 -14.40
CA LEU A 95 17.31 41.47 -14.56
C LEU A 95 17.83 42.13 -15.85
N GLY A 96 16.93 42.57 -16.74
CA GLY A 96 17.30 43.12 -18.06
C GLY A 96 17.95 42.10 -18.99
N ILE A 97 17.61 40.82 -18.85
CA ILE A 97 18.18 39.70 -19.63
C ILE A 97 17.21 39.29 -20.73
N ASP A 98 17.73 38.73 -21.82
CA ASP A 98 16.90 38.11 -22.87
C ASP A 98 16.02 37.00 -22.30
N GLN A 99 14.70 37.16 -22.45
CA GLN A 99 13.70 36.24 -21.90
C GLN A 99 13.85 34.82 -22.44
N ALA A 100 14.03 34.67 -23.76
CA ALA A 100 14.11 33.36 -24.39
C ALA A 100 15.33 32.56 -23.90
N ARG A 101 16.48 33.24 -23.75
CA ARG A 101 17.68 32.65 -23.15
C ARG A 101 17.49 32.28 -21.69
N LEU A 102 16.80 33.11 -20.91
CA LEU A 102 16.54 32.83 -19.50
C LEU A 102 15.60 31.61 -19.35
N THR A 103 14.50 31.56 -20.10
CA THR A 103 13.59 30.40 -20.10
C THR A 103 14.34 29.12 -20.44
N ALA A 104 15.09 29.10 -21.55
CA ALA A 104 15.85 27.92 -21.97
C ALA A 104 16.92 27.50 -20.94
N ALA A 105 17.56 28.46 -20.27
CA ALA A 105 18.50 28.17 -19.20
C ALA A 105 17.80 27.50 -18.01
N ILE A 106 16.68 28.05 -17.54
CA ILE A 106 15.92 27.50 -16.42
C ILE A 106 15.36 26.11 -16.77
N GLU A 107 14.80 25.92 -17.96
CA GLU A 107 14.27 24.63 -18.41
C GLU A 107 15.32 23.51 -18.37
N ARG A 108 16.55 23.82 -18.80
CA ARG A 108 17.67 22.88 -18.74
C ARG A 108 17.98 22.47 -17.30
N GLU A 109 18.10 23.44 -16.40
CA GLU A 109 18.41 23.17 -14.99
C GLU A 109 17.27 22.42 -14.29
N VAL A 110 16.01 22.78 -14.57
CA VAL A 110 14.83 22.07 -14.03
C VAL A 110 14.81 20.62 -14.50
N ARG A 111 15.13 20.37 -15.77
CA ARG A 111 15.21 19.00 -16.30
C ARG A 111 16.33 18.20 -15.64
N ALA A 112 17.53 18.77 -15.51
CA ALA A 112 18.66 18.13 -14.84
C ALA A 112 18.33 17.79 -13.37
N PHE A 113 17.69 18.73 -12.65
CA PHE A 113 17.22 18.50 -11.29
C PHE A 113 16.20 17.34 -11.20
N MET A 114 15.28 17.24 -12.17
CA MET A 114 14.31 16.14 -12.21
C MET A 114 14.95 14.78 -12.50
N GLU A 115 15.98 14.75 -13.35
CA GLU A 115 16.72 13.54 -13.68
C GLU A 115 17.49 13.02 -12.48
N ASP A 116 18.23 13.89 -11.79
CA ASP A 116 18.97 13.57 -10.56
C ASP A 116 18.04 13.01 -9.47
N ARG A 117 16.90 13.68 -9.26
CA ARG A 117 15.90 13.22 -8.29
C ARG A 117 15.27 11.86 -8.66
N ALA A 118 15.13 11.57 -9.95
CA ALA A 118 14.63 10.28 -10.42
C ALA A 118 15.67 9.16 -10.21
N GLU A 119 16.96 9.45 -10.39
CA GLU A 119 18.04 8.50 -10.07
C GLU A 119 18.07 8.17 -8.57
N ASP A 120 17.95 9.17 -7.71
CA ASP A 120 17.96 8.98 -6.26
C ASP A 120 16.77 8.14 -5.75
N ASP A 121 15.55 8.36 -6.29
CA ASP A 121 14.39 7.51 -5.98
C ASP A 121 14.60 6.07 -6.48
N GLY A 122 15.28 5.89 -7.61
CA GLY A 122 15.66 4.56 -8.12
C GLY A 122 16.64 3.83 -7.20
N ARG A 123 17.63 4.55 -6.65
CA ARG A 123 18.63 4.00 -5.71
C ARG A 123 18.00 3.60 -4.36
N ALA A 124 17.05 4.39 -3.86
CA ALA A 124 16.39 4.11 -2.57
C ALA A 124 15.51 2.84 -2.58
N ARG A 125 15.20 2.29 -3.77
CA ARG A 125 14.34 1.11 -3.94
C ARG A 125 15.10 -0.21 -4.16
N LEU A 126 16.43 -0.17 -4.25
CA LEU A 126 17.32 -1.34 -4.40
C LEU A 126 17.93 -1.74 -3.06
#